data_AF-A0A0M0J6A4-F1
#
_entry.id   AF-A0A0M0J6A4-F1
#
_cell.length_a   1.000
_cell.length_b   1.000
_cell.length_c   1.000
_cell.angle_alpha   90.00
_cell.angle_beta   90.00
_cell.angle_gamma   90.00
#
_symmetry.space_group_name_H-M   'P 1'
#
loop_
_entity.id
_entity.type
_entity.pdbx_description
1 polymer ?
#
loop_
_entity_poly.entity_id
_entity_poly.type
_entity_poly.pdbx_seq_one_letter_code
_entity_poly.pdbx_strand_id
1 'polypeptide(L)'
;MLASAGVDSPSLDWPSDVLPVFGCFEMVRRRADGSVFTPVFMSCADAQAALDKARAADPERAANFEVDVVPLPELLKIAVSGEAKVPPRVVPPSSSMLFLQGKGKHHPAL
;
A
#
# COMPACT_ATOMS: atom_id res chain seq x y z
N MET A 1 -18.86 -12.09 1.98
CA MET A 1 -18.59 -13.55 2.06
C MET A 1 -18.24 -14.03 0.65
N LEU A 2 -16.98 -13.86 0.22
CA LEU A 2 -16.51 -14.28 -1.11
C LEU A 2 -16.03 -15.75 -1.13
N ALA A 3 -15.95 -16.40 0.02
CA ALA A 3 -15.46 -17.77 0.17
C ALA A 3 -16.43 -18.85 -0.37
N SER A 4 -17.69 -18.51 -0.67
CA SER A 4 -18.72 -19.48 -1.08
C SER A 4 -18.96 -19.55 -2.59
N ALA A 5 -18.23 -18.78 -3.41
CA ALA A 5 -18.49 -18.68 -4.84
C ALA A 5 -17.67 -19.65 -5.71
N GLY A 6 -16.76 -20.46 -5.12
CA GLY A 6 -15.93 -21.41 -5.88
C GLY A 6 -15.06 -20.75 -6.95
N VAL A 7 -14.91 -19.43 -6.89
CA VAL A 7 -13.96 -18.69 -7.72
C VAL A 7 -12.62 -18.96 -7.07
N ASP A 8 -11.73 -19.63 -7.78
CA ASP A 8 -10.33 -19.74 -7.38
C ASP A 8 -9.88 -18.35 -6.94
N SER A 9 -9.27 -18.26 -5.74
CA SER A 9 -8.56 -17.05 -5.34
C SER A 9 -7.73 -16.66 -6.56
N PRO A 10 -7.81 -15.42 -7.08
CA PRO A 10 -7.01 -15.04 -8.22
C PRO A 10 -5.55 -15.23 -7.82
N SER A 11 -5.02 -16.41 -8.16
CA SER A 11 -3.63 -16.73 -8.09
C SER A 11 -3.07 -15.97 -9.27
N LEU A 12 -2.88 -14.66 -9.06
CA LEU A 12 -1.67 -14.05 -9.57
C LEU A 12 -0.56 -15.04 -9.24
N ASP A 13 0.20 -15.48 -10.24
CA ASP A 13 1.43 -16.26 -10.10
C ASP A 13 2.42 -15.44 -9.25
N TRP A 14 2.10 -15.30 -7.97
CA TRP A 14 2.82 -14.49 -7.03
C TRP A 14 3.74 -15.43 -6.25
N PRO A 15 5.06 -15.18 -6.26
CA PRO A 15 5.98 -16.01 -5.52
C PRO A 15 5.60 -16.06 -4.04
N SER A 16 5.43 -17.26 -3.48
CA SER A 16 4.96 -17.47 -2.10
C SER A 16 5.90 -16.90 -1.04
N ASP A 17 7.16 -16.65 -1.41
CA ASP A 17 8.24 -16.13 -0.57
C ASP A 17 8.45 -14.62 -0.71
N VAL A 18 7.65 -13.95 -1.54
CA VAL A 18 7.78 -12.51 -1.80
C VAL A 18 6.66 -11.75 -1.11
N LEU A 19 7.04 -10.82 -0.24
CA LEU A 19 6.08 -9.90 0.38
C LEU A 19 5.53 -8.92 -0.67
N PRO A 20 4.20 -8.92 -0.92
CA PRO A 20 3.58 -7.91 -1.76
C PRO A 20 3.50 -6.57 -1.02
N VAL A 21 3.72 -5.51 -1.76
CA VAL A 21 3.37 -4.16 -1.34
C VAL A 21 2.49 -3.51 -2.40
N PHE A 22 1.65 -2.57 -1.97
CA PHE A 22 0.58 -2.00 -2.76
C PHE A 22 0.80 -0.50 -2.90
N GLY A 23 0.79 0.04 -4.11
CA GLY A 23 1.06 1.47 -4.30
C GLY A 23 0.33 2.03 -5.51
N CYS A 24 0.03 3.32 -5.47
CA CYS A 24 -0.31 4.08 -6.66
C CYS A 24 0.85 5.04 -6.90
N PHE A 25 1.65 4.78 -7.94
CA PHE A 25 2.94 5.46 -8.11
C PHE A 25 2.80 6.93 -8.55
N GLU A 26 1.65 7.30 -9.08
CA GLU A 26 1.22 8.66 -9.41
C GLU A 26 0.82 9.46 -8.16
N MET A 27 0.50 8.78 -7.05
CA MET A 27 0.18 9.44 -5.79
C MET A 27 1.44 9.92 -5.09
N VAL A 28 1.51 11.23 -4.88
CA VAL A 28 2.59 11.88 -4.12
C VAL A 28 2.03 12.49 -2.84
N ARG A 29 2.73 12.30 -1.73
CA ARG A 29 2.45 12.92 -0.44
C ARG A 29 3.56 13.90 -0.10
N ARG A 30 3.19 15.00 0.55
CA ARG A 30 4.10 16.02 1.05
C ARG A 30 4.22 15.91 2.57
N ARG A 31 5.44 16.00 3.09
CA ARG A 31 5.73 16.07 4.53
C ARG A 31 5.72 17.51 5.05
N ALA A 32 5.73 17.66 6.37
CA ALA A 32 5.84 18.96 7.03
C ALA A 32 7.12 19.72 6.66
N ASP A 33 8.21 19.00 6.37
CA ASP A 33 9.49 19.57 5.91
C ASP A 33 9.49 19.96 4.41
N GLY A 34 8.36 19.81 3.72
CA GLY A 34 8.22 20.10 2.29
C GLY A 34 8.68 18.97 1.36
N SER A 35 9.35 17.94 1.86
CA SER A 35 9.78 16.79 1.06
C SER A 35 8.58 15.99 0.54
N VAL A 36 8.77 15.35 -0.61
CA VAL A 36 7.72 14.55 -1.28
C VAL A 36 8.11 13.07 -1.33
N PHE A 37 7.12 12.20 -1.25
CA PHE A 37 7.33 10.75 -1.33
C PHE A 37 6.11 10.06 -1.95
N THR A 38 6.32 8.87 -2.51
CA THR A 38 5.27 7.99 -3.00
C THR A 38 4.94 6.98 -1.89
N PRO A 39 3.71 6.94 -1.36
CA PRO A 39 3.33 5.98 -0.34
C PRO A 39 3.15 4.59 -0.95
N VAL A 40 3.77 3.59 -0.34
CA VAL A 40 3.66 2.18 -0.73
C VAL A 40 3.26 1.38 0.51
N PHE A 41 2.11 0.74 0.50
CA PHE A 41 1.43 0.16 1.64
C PHE A 41 1.69 -1.33 1.76
N MET A 42 1.83 -1.84 2.98
CA MET A 42 1.86 -3.29 3.25
C MET A 42 0.46 -3.92 3.33
N SER A 43 -0.58 -3.12 3.12
CA SER A 43 -1.99 -3.50 3.24
C SER A 43 -2.76 -2.96 2.04
N CYS A 44 -3.37 -3.87 1.28
CA CYS A 44 -4.19 -3.52 0.12
C CYS A 44 -5.37 -2.63 0.52
N ALA A 45 -6.01 -2.90 1.66
CA ALA A 45 -7.11 -2.08 2.17
C ALA A 45 -6.68 -0.64 2.49
N ASP A 46 -5.48 -0.45 3.05
CA ASP A 46 -4.95 0.88 3.33
C ASP A 46 -4.59 1.63 2.04
N ALA A 47 -4.05 0.93 1.03
CA ALA A 47 -3.78 1.49 -0.29
C ALA A 47 -5.07 1.96 -0.98
N GLN A 48 -6.10 1.10 -1.01
CA GLN A 48 -7.39 1.43 -1.61
C GLN A 48 -8.03 2.63 -0.91
N ALA A 49 -8.05 2.64 0.43
CA ALA A 49 -8.57 3.78 1.19
C ALA A 49 -7.81 5.09 0.92
N ALA A 50 -6.51 5.02 0.64
CA ALA A 50 -5.72 6.18 0.27
C ALA A 50 -6.04 6.67 -1.15
N LEU A 51 -6.28 5.76 -2.09
CA LEU A 51 -6.70 6.06 -3.47
C LEU A 51 -8.11 6.67 -3.48
N ASP A 52 -9.06 6.10 -2.74
CA ASP A 52 -10.43 6.62 -2.65
C ASP A 52 -10.44 8.06 -2.12
N LYS A 53 -9.60 8.36 -1.12
CA LYS A 53 -9.41 9.72 -0.61
C LYS A 53 -8.79 10.65 -1.66
N ALA A 54 -7.87 10.16 -2.48
CA ALA A 54 -7.30 10.96 -3.58
C ALA A 54 -8.34 11.28 -4.64
N ARG A 55 -9.15 10.29 -5.04
CA ARG A 55 -10.27 10.45 -5.98
C ARG A 55 -11.34 11.41 -5.44
N ALA A 56 -11.64 11.35 -4.15
CA ALA A 56 -12.59 12.28 -3.53
C ALA A 56 -12.08 13.74 -3.49
N ALA A 57 -10.75 13.92 -3.40
CA ALA A 57 -10.14 15.25 -3.34
C ALA A 57 -9.95 15.89 -4.73
N ASP A 58 -9.61 15.09 -5.74
CA ASP A 58 -9.37 15.54 -7.12
C ASP A 58 -9.76 14.43 -8.12
N PRO A 59 -11.05 14.33 -8.48
CA PRO A 59 -11.57 13.24 -9.31
C PRO A 59 -10.96 13.21 -10.72
N GLU A 60 -10.73 14.38 -11.33
CA GLU A 60 -10.19 14.48 -12.69
C GLU A 60 -8.75 13.97 -12.74
N ARG A 61 -7.93 14.39 -11.78
CA ARG A 61 -6.53 13.97 -11.71
C ARG A 61 -6.38 12.48 -11.40
N ALA A 62 -7.23 11.95 -10.52
CA ALA A 62 -7.12 10.57 -10.03
C ALA A 62 -7.99 9.56 -10.82
N ALA A 63 -8.57 9.97 -11.95
CA ALA A 63 -9.46 9.13 -12.76
C ALA A 63 -8.79 7.83 -13.21
N ASN A 64 -7.51 7.89 -13.56
CA ASN A 64 -6.73 6.75 -14.07
C ASN A 64 -5.76 6.18 -13.02
N PHE A 65 -5.88 6.58 -11.75
CA PHE A 65 -5.00 6.07 -10.71
C PHE A 65 -5.45 4.67 -10.31
N GLU A 66 -4.50 3.75 -10.21
CA GLU A 66 -4.73 2.36 -9.84
C GLU A 66 -3.78 1.95 -8.71
N VAL A 67 -4.21 0.96 -7.93
CA VAL A 67 -3.34 0.32 -6.94
C VAL A 67 -2.64 -0.84 -7.62
N ASP A 68 -1.35 -0.68 -7.85
CA ASP A 68 -0.47 -1.74 -8.30
C ASP A 68 0.03 -2.58 -7.14
N VAL A 69 0.39 -3.82 -7.44
CA VAL A 69 1.10 -4.72 -6.53
C VAL A 69 2.53 -4.91 -7.01
N VAL A 70 3.50 -4.71 -6.12
CA VAL A 70 4.93 -4.78 -6.43
C VAL A 70 5.64 -5.67 -5.41
N PRO A 71 6.60 -6.51 -5.84
CA PRO A 71 7.49 -7.24 -4.94
C PRO A 71 8.28 -6.26 -4.05
N LEU A 72 8.25 -6.45 -2.73
CA LEU A 72 9.07 -5.65 -1.82
C LEU A 72 10.56 -5.59 -2.24
N PRO A 73 11.21 -6.69 -2.70
CA PRO A 73 12.60 -6.63 -3.16
C PRO A 73 12.82 -5.66 -4.33
N GLU A 74 11.87 -5.54 -5.25
CA GLU A 74 11.96 -4.61 -6.38
C GLU A 74 11.81 -3.16 -5.90
N LEU A 75 10.88 -2.92 -4.98
CA LEU A 75 10.75 -1.60 -4.35
C LEU A 75 12.05 -1.17 -3.66
N LEU A 76 12.71 -2.09 -2.96
CA LEU A 76 13.98 -1.80 -2.28
C LEU A 76 15.09 -1.43 -3.28
N LYS A 77 15.15 -2.08 -4.44
CA LYS A 77 16.09 -1.69 -5.51
C LYS A 77 15.85 -0.25 -5.96
N ILE A 78 14.58 0.13 -6.19
CA ILE A 78 14.20 1.49 -6.57
C ILE A 78 14.59 2.49 -5.46
N ALA A 79 14.29 2.16 -4.20
CA ALA A 79 14.58 3.03 -3.06
C ALA A 79 16.07 3.26 -2.82
N VAL A 80 16.91 2.24 -3.05
CA VAL A 80 18.36 2.28 -2.79
C VAL A 80 19.15 2.83 -3.98
N SER A 81 18.68 2.65 -5.21
CA SER A 81 19.33 3.17 -6.42
C SER A 81 19.37 4.70 -6.48
N GLY A 82 18.40 5.38 -5.85
CA GLY A 82 18.25 6.84 -5.94
C GLY A 82 17.73 7.34 -7.30
N GLU A 83 17.36 6.44 -8.21
CA GLU A 83 16.88 6.79 -9.56
C GLU A 83 15.44 7.32 -9.56
N ALA A 84 14.69 7.06 -8.49
CA ALA A 84 13.32 7.52 -8.37
C ALA A 84 13.27 9.04 -8.15
N LYS A 85 12.63 9.77 -9.08
CA LYS A 85 12.34 11.21 -8.95
C LYS A 85 11.60 11.55 -7.65
N VAL A 86 10.77 10.63 -7.17
CA VAL A 86 10.10 10.70 -5.88
C VAL A 86 10.34 9.38 -5.15
N PRO A 87 11.02 9.38 -3.99
CA PRO A 87 11.37 8.13 -3.33
C PRO A 87 10.13 7.44 -2.77
N PRO A 88 9.99 6.11 -2.95
CA PRO A 88 8.93 5.36 -2.31
C PRO A 88 9.16 5.26 -0.80
N ARG A 89 8.08 5.19 -0.03
CA ARG A 89 8.11 4.95 1.42
C ARG A 89 7.13 3.86 1.79
N VAL A 90 7.63 2.83 2.47
CA VAL A 90 6.80 1.76 3.02
C VAL A 90 5.95 2.30 4.16
N VAL A 91 4.65 2.07 4.08
CA VAL A 91 3.63 2.40 5.06
C VAL A 91 3.15 1.09 5.70
N PRO A 92 3.41 0.86 7.00
CA PRO A 92 2.90 -0.30 7.71
C PRO A 92 1.37 -0.34 7.70
N PRO A 93 0.75 -1.51 7.90
CA PRO A 93 -0.70 -1.60 8.00
C PRO A 93 -1.20 -0.76 9.18
N SER A 94 -2.32 -0.06 8.98
CA SER A 94 -2.93 0.76 10.05
C SER A 94 -3.26 -0.08 11.29
N SER A 95 -3.64 -1.34 11.10
CA SER A 95 -3.89 -2.31 12.18
C SER A 95 -2.64 -2.61 13.01
N SER A 96 -1.48 -2.78 12.36
CA SER A 96 -0.20 -2.98 13.05
C SER A 96 0.20 -1.75 13.87
N MET A 97 -0.01 -0.55 13.31
CA MET A 97 0.26 0.69 14.03
C MET A 97 -0.65 0.87 15.25
N LEU A 98 -1.95 0.56 15.12
CA LEU A 98 -2.88 0.59 16.25
C LEU A 98 -2.51 -0.43 17.32
N PHE A 99 -2.11 -1.64 16.93
CA PHE A 99 -1.65 -2.67 17.85
C PHE A 99 -0.44 -2.19 18.68
N LEU A 100 0.60 -1.65 18.01
CA LEU A 100 1.80 -1.12 18.68
C LEU A 100 1.51 0.06 19.63
N GLN A 101 0.41 0.77 19.40
CA GLN A 101 -0.06 1.87 20.25
C GLN A 101 -0.95 1.39 21.41
N GLY A 102 -1.18 0.08 21.58
CA GLY A 102 -2.11 -0.47 22.57
C GLY A 102 -3.58 -0.19 22.26
N LYS A 103 -3.89 0.21 21.02
CA LYS A 103 -5.25 0.54 20.53
C LYS A 103 -5.79 -0.51 19.56
N GLY A 104 -5.03 -1.56 19.28
CA GLY A 104 -5.48 -2.69 18.48
C GLY A 104 -6.52 -3.50 19.25
N LYS A 105 -7.40 -4.22 18.53
CA LYS A 105 -8.24 -5.24 19.16
C LYS A 105 -7.31 -6.29 19.76
N HIS A 106 -7.25 -6.38 21.08
CA HIS A 106 -6.65 -7.52 21.74
C HIS A 106 -7.47 -8.74 21.33
N HIS A 107 -6.90 -9.61 20.49
CA HIS A 107 -7.33 -10.99 20.54
C HIS A 107 -6.81 -11.51 21.89
N PRO A 108 -7.66 -11.97 22.82
CA PRO A 108 -7.18 -12.74 23.95
C PRO A 108 -6.41 -13.91 23.33
N ALA A 109 -5.11 -13.94 23.57
CA ALA A 109 -4.29 -15.06 23.16
C ALA A 109 -4.84 -16.33 23.85
N LEU A 110 -4.80 -17.42 23.09
CA LEU A 110 -5.09 -18.80 23.47
C LEU A 110 -4.56 -19.16 24.87
#